data_AF-A0A258SW33-F1
#
_entry.id   AF-A0A258SW33-F1
#
_cell.length_a   1.000
_cell.length_b   1.000
_cell.length_c   1.000
_cell.angle_alpha   90.00
_cell.angle_beta   90.00
_cell.angle_gamma   90.00
#
_symmetry.space_group_name_H-M   'P 1'
#
loop_
_entity.id
_entity.type
_entity.pdbx_description
1 polymer ?
#
loop_
_entity_poly.entity_id
_entity_poly.type
_entity_poly.pdbx_seq_one_letter_code
_entity_poly.pdbx_strand_id
1 'polypeptide(L)' 'METSMSLPSSKFDQIALITIYEVSKILSTSLSLDKTLVQALQVIASHLHMQRGMISLLEETKTLITIASIGLADDEMQRG' A
#
# COMPACT_ATOMS: atom_id res chain seq x y z
N MET A 1 6.83 -15.62 30.66
CA MET A 1 7.37 -14.52 29.83
C MET A 1 6.32 -14.21 28.80
N GLU A 2 5.29 -13.46 29.20
CA GLU A 2 4.33 -12.90 28.26
C GLU A 2 4.92 -11.58 27.78
N THR A 3 5.22 -11.48 26.49
CA THR A 3 5.60 -10.23 25.87
C THR A 3 4.39 -9.31 25.95
N SER A 4 4.41 -8.40 26.94
CA SER A 4 3.44 -7.32 27.06
C SER A 4 3.55 -6.46 25.80
N MET A 5 2.64 -6.70 24.86
CA MET A 5 2.48 -5.88 23.67
C MET A 5 2.05 -4.49 24.14
N SER A 6 3.00 -3.56 24.18
CA SER A 6 2.73 -2.18 24.53
C SER A 6 1.74 -1.61 23.52
N LEU A 7 0.60 -1.12 24.01
CA LEU A 7 -0.38 -0.42 23.19
C LEU A 7 0.30 0.77 22.47
N PRO A 8 -0.08 1.05 21.21
CA PRO A 8 0.46 2.17 20.44
C PRO A 8 0.38 3.46 21.26
N SER A 9 1.54 4.07 21.52
CA SER A 9 1.68 5.23 22.41
C SER A 9 1.31 6.55 21.76
N SER A 10 1.03 6.56 20.45
CA SER A 10 0.55 7.72 19.70
C SER A 10 -0.64 7.39 18.78
N LYS A 11 -1.45 8.41 18.44
CA LYS A 11 -2.53 8.31 17.45
C LYS A 11 -2.00 7.83 16.08
N PHE A 12 -0.76 8.18 15.76
CA PHE A 12 -0.09 7.72 14.54
C PHE A 12 0.14 6.21 14.57
N ASP A 13 0.64 5.66 15.68
CA ASP A 13 0.90 4.22 15.81
C ASP A 13 -0.40 3.40 15.72
N GLN A 14 -1.51 3.95 16.24
CA GLN A 14 -2.82 3.32 16.10
C GLN A 14 -3.29 3.30 14.63
N ILE A 15 -3.13 4.41 13.90
CA ILE A 15 -3.46 4.50 12.47
C ILE A 15 -2.57 3.53 11.68
N ALA A 16 -1.26 3.50 11.95
CA ALA A 16 -0.33 2.60 11.28
C ALA A 16 -0.70 1.13 11.49
N LEU A 17 -1.04 0.73 12.72
CA LEU A 17 -1.42 -0.64 13.04
C LEU A 17 -2.72 -1.06 12.33
N ILE A 18 -3.75 -0.20 12.32
CA ILE A 18 -5.00 -0.44 11.59
C ILE A 18 -4.72 -0.56 10.08
N THR A 19 -3.90 0.33 9.54
CA THR A 19 -3.51 0.31 8.12
C THR A 19 -2.80 -0.99 7.75
N ILE A 20 -1.85 -1.45 8.58
CA ILE A 20 -1.14 -2.73 8.37
C ILE A 20 -2.11 -3.91 8.40
N TYR A 21 -3.06 -3.92 9.34
CA TYR A 21 -4.06 -4.98 9.44
C TYR A 21 -4.95 -5.06 8.19
N GLU A 22 -5.46 -3.92 7.71
CA GLU A 22 -6.32 -3.87 6.54
C GLU A 22 -5.58 -4.25 5.25
N VAL A 23 -4.36 -3.76 5.06
CA VAL A 23 -3.50 -4.16 3.94
C VAL A 23 -3.25 -5.67 3.98
N SER A 24 -2.93 -6.23 5.14
CA SER A 24 -2.71 -7.68 5.30
C SER A 24 -3.95 -8.49 4.92
N LYS A 25 -5.14 -7.99 5.28
CA LYS A 25 -6.42 -8.63 4.92
C LYS A 25 -6.66 -8.62 3.41
N ILE A 26 -6.45 -7.48 2.75
CA ILE A 26 -6.59 -7.31 1.29
C ILE A 26 -5.63 -8.27 0.55
N LEU A 27 -4.38 -8.37 1.00
CA LEU A 27 -3.38 -9.25 0.41
C LEU A 27 -3.73 -10.74 0.60
N SER A 28 -4.39 -11.11 1.70
CA SER A 28 -4.68 -12.51 2.04
C SER A 28 -5.89 -13.09 1.29
N THR A 29 -6.78 -12.26 0.75
CA THR A 29 -8.02 -12.70 0.09
C THR A 29 -8.02 -12.46 -1.43
N SER A 30 -6.88 -12.06 -1.98
CA SER A 30 -6.74 -11.68 -3.39
C SER A 30 -6.71 -12.87 -4.36
N LEU A 31 -7.36 -12.70 -5.52
CA LEU A 31 -7.24 -13.56 -6.70
C LEU A 31 -6.54 -12.87 -7.88
N SER A 32 -6.24 -11.57 -7.78
CA SER A 32 -5.72 -10.72 -8.86
C SER A 32 -4.75 -9.70 -8.29
N LEU A 33 -3.46 -9.87 -8.58
CA LEU A 33 -2.38 -9.11 -7.94
C LEU A 33 -2.45 -7.61 -8.25
N ASP A 34 -2.70 -7.26 -9.51
CA ASP A 34 -2.90 -5.88 -10.00
C ASP A 34 -3.98 -5.13 -9.21
N LYS A 35 -5.20 -5.67 -9.16
CA LYS A 35 -6.33 -5.06 -8.45
C LYS A 35 -6.08 -4.95 -6.96
N THR A 36 -5.39 -5.93 -6.39
CA THR A 36 -5.09 -5.98 -4.97
C THR A 36 -4.05 -4.95 -4.57
N LEU A 37 -3.03 -4.72 -5.40
CA LEU A 37 -2.02 -3.70 -5.13
C LEU A 37 -2.60 -2.29 -5.27
N VAL A 38 -3.53 -2.06 -6.19
CA VAL A 38 -4.31 -0.81 -6.25
C VAL A 38 -5.11 -0.59 -4.96
N GLN A 39 -5.86 -1.60 -4.49
CA GLN A 39 -6.65 -1.49 -3.26
C GLN A 39 -5.79 -1.27 -2.02
N ALA A 40 -4.67 -1.99 -1.91
CA ALA A 40 -3.72 -1.80 -0.81
C ALA A 40 -3.14 -0.37 -0.81
N LEU A 41 -2.74 0.15 -1.98
CA LEU A 41 -2.23 1.51 -2.12
C LEU A 41 -3.28 2.57 -1.74
N GLN A 42 -4.54 2.37 -2.10
CA GLN A 42 -5.64 3.26 -1.73
C GLN A 42 -5.87 3.30 -0.21
N VAL A 43 -5.85 2.15 0.47
CA VAL A 43 -5.98 2.09 1.94
C VAL A 43 -4.84 2.82 2.62
N ILE A 44 -3.60 2.54 2.22
CA ILE A 44 -2.42 3.20 2.76
C ILE A 44 -2.54 4.72 2.59
N ALA A 45 -2.90 5.18 1.40
CA ALA A 45 -2.96 6.59 1.11
C ALA A 45 -4.10 7.31 1.85
N SER A 46 -5.26 6.67 1.97
CA SER A 46 -6.39 7.19 2.73
C SER A 46 -6.02 7.39 4.21
N HIS A 47 -5.44 6.37 4.84
CA HIS A 47 -5.12 6.39 6.26
C HIS A 47 -3.95 7.31 6.61
N LEU A 48 -2.97 7.42 5.72
CA LEU A 48 -1.80 8.28 5.92
C LEU A 48 -1.99 9.68 5.31
N HIS A 49 -3.17 10.00 4.79
CA HIS A 49 -3.46 11.26 4.08
C HIS A 49 -2.46 11.59 2.97
N MET A 50 -1.99 10.57 2.25
CA MET A 50 -1.09 10.74 1.11
C MET A 50 -1.86 11.24 -0.10
N GLN A 51 -1.32 12.26 -0.77
CA GLN A 51 -1.92 12.80 -2.00
C GLN A 51 -1.48 12.04 -3.26
N ARG A 52 -0.30 11.41 -3.21
CA ARG A 52 0.31 10.69 -4.33
C ARG A 52 1.03 9.45 -3.82
N GLY A 53 1.04 8.40 -4.63
CA GLY A 53 1.68 7.12 -4.30
C GLY A 53 1.75 6.22 -5.53
N MET A 54 2.72 5.32 -5.55
CA MET A 54 2.96 4.41 -6.65
C MET A 54 3.47 3.07 -6.14
N ILE A 55 3.08 1.97 -6.80
CA ILE A 55 3.71 0.66 -6.68
C ILE A 55 4.28 0.30 -8.04
N SER A 56 5.58 -0.02 -8.06
CA SER A 56 6.29 -0.45 -9.26
C SER A 56 6.86 -1.85 -9.05
N LEU A 57 6.82 -2.67 -10.09
CA LEU A 57 7.51 -3.96 -10.13
C LEU A 57 8.80 -3.82 -10.94
N LEU A 58 9.86 -4.48 -10.48
CA LEU A 58 11.09 -4.64 -11.24
C LEU A 58 10.97 -5.92 -12.08
N GLU A 59 10.98 -5.78 -13.40
CA GLU A 59 11.00 -6.92 -14.31
C GLU A 59 12.42 -7.50 -14.49
N GLU A 60 12.50 -8.71 -15.02
CA GLU A 60 13.76 -9.38 -15.38
C GLU A 60 14.61 -8.54 -16.34
N THR A 61 13.97 -7.72 -17.17
CA THR A 61 14.61 -6.79 -18.11
C THR A 61 15.30 -5.60 -17.42
N LYS A 62 15.24 -5.52 -16.09
CA LYS A 62 15.67 -4.37 -15.26
C LYS A 62 14.88 -3.09 -15.52
N THR A 63 13.69 -3.23 -16.10
CA THR A 63 12.75 -2.13 -16.29
C THR A 63 11.82 -2.07 -15.09
N LEU A 64 11.54 -0.85 -14.60
CA LEU A 64 10.47 -0.63 -13.64
C LEU A 64 9.16 -0.48 -14.42
N ILE A 65 8.12 -1.15 -13.95
CA ILE A 65 6.77 -0.98 -14.49
C ILE A 65 5.85 -0.51 -13.38
N THR A 66 5.10 0.56 -13.64
CA THR A 66 4.07 1.02 -12.72
C THR A 66 2.82 0.15 -12.81
N ILE A 67 2.41 -0.47 -11.70
CA ILE A 67 1.24 -1.36 -11.65
C ILE A 67 0.07 -0.79 -10.84
N ALA A 68 0.33 0.19 -9.98
CA ALA A 68 -0.69 0.94 -9.27
C ALA A 68 -0.19 2.35 -9.00
N SER A 69 -1.08 3.33 -9.11
CA SER A 69 -0.78 4.70 -8.73
C SER A 69 -2.01 5.39 -8.14
N ILE A 70 -1.79 6.45 -7.38
CA ILE A 70 -2.82 7.39 -6.96
C ILE A 70 -2.29 8.80 -7.21
N GLY A 71 -3.20 9.72 -7.55
CA GLY A 71 -2.85 11.14 -7.68
C GLY A 71 -1.86 11.42 -8.82
N LEU A 72 -1.75 10.50 -9.76
CA LEU A 72 -1.07 10.62 -11.05
C LEU A 72 -2.14 10.48 -12.13
N ALA A 73 -2.02 11.27 -13.21
CA ALA A 73 -2.88 11.10 -14.37
C ALA A 73 -2.47 9.85 -15.17
N ASP A 74 -3.41 9.23 -15.90
CA ASP A 74 -3.20 7.96 -16.60
C ASP A 74 -2.02 8.00 -17.60
N ASP A 75 -1.70 9.17 -18.14
CA ASP A 75 -0.58 9.43 -19.05
C ASP A 75 0.78 9.50 -18.35
N GLU A 76 0.80 9.86 -17.07
CA GLU A 76 2.01 9.87 -16.22
C GLU A 76 2.37 8.46 -15.75
N MET A 77 1.39 7.57 -15.59
CA MET A 77 1.61 6.15 -15.27
C MET A 77 2.39 5.40 -16.36
N GLN A 78 2.19 5.75 -17.63
CA GLN A 78 2.84 5.07 -18.77
C GLN A 78 4.31 5.47 -18.97
N ARG A 79 4.79 6.49 -18.24
CA ARG A 79 6.16 7.00 -18.34
C ARG A 79 7.11 6.41 -17.29
N GLY A 80 6.61 5.58 -16.39
CA GLY A 80 7.32 5.06 -15.21
C GLY A 80 7.39 3.54 -15.15
#